data_AF-A0A7Y8JZ43-F1
#
_entry.id   AF-A0A7Y8JZ43-F1
#
_cell.length_a   1.000
_cell.length_b   1.000
_cell.length_c   1.000
_cell.angle_alpha   90.00
_cell.angle_beta   90.00
_cell.angle_gamma   90.00
#
_symmetry.space_group_name_H-M   'P 1'
#
loop_
_entity.id
_entity.type
_entity.pdbx_description
1 polymer ?
#
loop_
_entity_poly.entity_id
_entity_poly.type
_entity_poly.pdbx_seq_one_letter_code
_entity_poly.pdbx_strand_id
1 'polypeptide(L)'
;ELRMTQVHLLTDYIGRKQAELKAWNEAQGHSAQLSANRRRMTNLGTFRAYALAYLKSHPDIQPNMTCMVRQMQTTAQGVPLEIYCFTRTTAWADYERIQGDIFDYLLAVLPEFGLSLYQQPSGNDLRAGVLPAVLGASHLPSLENKSA
;
A
#
# COMPACT_ATOMS: atom_id res chain seq x y z
N GLU A 1 -14.44 -4.66 5.03
CA GLU A 1 -13.88 -3.30 5.09
C GLU A 1 -13.54 -2.93 6.53
N LEU A 2 -12.25 -2.89 6.87
CA LEU A 2 -11.77 -2.38 8.15
C LEU A 2 -12.01 -0.86 8.22
N ARG A 3 -12.75 -0.39 9.23
CA ARG A 3 -12.80 1.05 9.52
C ARG A 3 -11.44 1.45 10.10
N MET A 4 -10.66 2.21 9.36
CA MET A 4 -9.29 2.60 9.75
C MET A 4 -9.20 3.27 11.14
N THR A 5 -10.30 3.82 11.66
CA THR A 5 -10.41 4.37 13.03
C THR A 5 -10.31 3.31 14.14
N GLN A 6 -10.50 2.04 13.83
CA GLN A 6 -10.43 0.92 14.78
C GLN A 6 -9.03 0.29 14.87
N VAL A 7 -8.10 0.69 14.00
CA VAL A 7 -6.72 0.21 14.03
C VAL A 7 -5.98 0.97 15.13
N HIS A 8 -5.66 0.29 16.23
CA HIS A 8 -5.05 0.88 17.43
C HIS A 8 -3.77 1.68 17.13
N LEU A 9 -2.91 1.17 16.24
CA LEU A 9 -1.66 1.84 15.84
C LEU A 9 -1.88 3.14 15.06
N LEU A 10 -3.09 3.38 14.53
CA LEU A 10 -3.42 4.55 13.72
C LEU A 10 -4.25 5.59 14.44
N THR A 11 -4.85 5.30 15.60
CA THR A 11 -5.78 6.21 16.26
C THR A 11 -5.16 7.59 16.48
N ASP A 12 -3.96 7.65 17.06
CA ASP A 12 -3.24 8.90 17.31
C ASP A 12 -2.72 9.57 16.03
N TYR A 13 -2.38 8.77 15.01
CA TYR A 13 -1.96 9.30 13.71
C TYR A 13 -3.13 9.96 12.98
N ILE A 14 -4.28 9.27 12.88
CA ILE A 14 -5.47 9.73 12.17
C ILE A 14 -5.97 11.03 12.81
N GLY A 15 -6.08 11.07 14.15
CA GLY A 15 -6.53 12.27 14.85
C GLY A 15 -5.64 13.49 14.56
N ARG A 16 -4.31 13.34 14.71
CA ARG A 16 -3.35 14.41 14.40
C ARG A 16 -3.39 14.80 12.93
N LYS A 17 -3.47 13.84 12.02
CA LYS A 17 -3.44 14.11 10.57
C LYS A 17 -4.70 14.83 10.11
N GLN A 18 -5.87 14.46 10.63
CA GLN A 18 -7.12 15.16 10.35
C GLN A 18 -7.08 16.61 10.84
N ALA A 19 -6.55 16.85 12.04
CA ALA A 19 -6.40 18.22 12.57
C ALA A 19 -5.45 19.06 11.71
N GLU A 20 -4.28 18.52 11.31
CA GLU A 20 -3.32 19.18 10.41
C GLU A 20 -3.97 19.54 9.07
N LEU A 21 -4.68 18.58 8.46
CA LEU A 21 -5.33 18.78 7.17
C LEU A 21 -6.44 19.81 7.24
N LYS A 22 -7.23 19.81 8.33
CA LYS A 22 -8.27 20.80 8.57
C LYS A 22 -7.67 22.20 8.68
N ALA A 23 -6.68 22.38 9.56
CA ALA A 23 -6.03 23.67 9.76
C ALA A 23 -5.39 24.21 8.47
N TRP A 24 -4.71 23.34 7.71
CA TRP A 24 -4.09 23.74 6.43
C TRP A 24 -5.14 24.15 5.39
N ASN A 25 -6.23 23.39 5.26
CA ASN A 25 -7.29 23.69 4.29
C ASN A 25 -8.08 24.96 4.66
N GLU A 26 -8.30 25.22 5.96
CA GLU A 26 -8.97 26.44 6.44
C GLU A 26 -8.12 27.70 6.20
N ALA A 27 -6.78 27.57 6.34
CA ALA A 27 -5.85 28.68 6.08
C ALA A 27 -5.81 29.14 4.61
N GLN A 28 -6.33 28.34 3.66
CA GLN A 28 -6.33 28.68 2.23
C GLN A 28 -7.47 29.65 1.83
N GLY A 29 -8.49 29.87 2.67
CA GLY A 29 -9.57 30.82 2.39
C GLY A 29 -10.29 30.54 1.06
N HIS A 30 -10.43 31.55 0.19
CA HIS A 30 -11.15 31.43 -1.09
C HIS A 30 -10.46 30.51 -2.11
N SER A 31 -9.16 30.25 -2.00
CA SER A 31 -8.45 29.34 -2.91
C SER A 31 -8.81 27.86 -2.65
N ALA A 32 -9.40 27.55 -1.49
CA ALA A 32 -9.82 26.20 -1.10
C ALA A 32 -11.06 25.68 -1.84
N GLN A 33 -11.74 26.51 -2.65
CA GLN A 33 -12.90 26.08 -3.44
C GLN A 33 -12.54 25.04 -4.51
N LEU A 34 -11.30 25.06 -5.00
CA LEU A 34 -10.77 24.04 -5.89
C LEU A 34 -10.22 22.87 -5.09
N SER A 35 -10.66 21.65 -5.42
CA SER A 35 -10.22 20.41 -4.75
C SER A 35 -8.70 20.18 -4.85
N ALA A 36 -8.07 20.67 -5.93
CA ALA A 36 -6.62 20.61 -6.14
C ALA A 36 -5.85 21.40 -5.07
N ASN A 37 -6.47 22.44 -4.49
CA ASN A 37 -5.87 23.28 -3.47
C ASN A 37 -6.18 22.76 -2.06
N ARG A 38 -6.70 21.54 -1.92
CA ARG A 38 -6.99 20.90 -0.63
C ARG A 38 -6.05 19.72 -0.41
N ARG A 39 -5.48 19.63 0.80
CA ARG A 39 -4.76 18.42 1.23
C ARG A 39 -5.76 17.39 1.73
N ARG A 40 -5.49 16.13 1.38
CA ARG A 40 -6.26 14.95 1.79
C ARG A 40 -5.33 13.83 2.26
N MET A 41 -5.86 12.93 3.06
CA MET A 41 -5.18 11.66 3.34
C MET A 41 -5.13 10.83 2.06
N THR A 42 -4.08 10.02 1.95
CA THR A 42 -3.93 9.04 0.87
C THR A 42 -3.71 7.67 1.50
N ASN A 43 -4.13 6.62 0.80
CA ASN A 43 -3.95 5.24 1.25
C ASN A 43 -2.46 4.95 1.49
N LEU A 44 -1.60 5.34 0.55
CA LEU A 44 -0.15 5.18 0.67
C LEU A 44 0.45 5.98 1.84
N GLY A 45 -0.01 7.21 2.07
CA GLY A 45 0.44 8.02 3.20
C GLY A 45 0.04 7.42 4.54
N THR A 46 -1.17 6.86 4.60
CA THR A 46 -1.71 6.21 5.80
C THR A 46 -0.98 4.89 6.08
N PHE A 47 -0.74 4.07 5.06
CA PHE A 47 0.04 2.83 5.18
C PHE A 47 1.47 3.09 5.66
N ARG A 48 2.13 4.13 5.15
CA ARG A 48 3.47 4.51 5.63
C ARG A 48 3.49 4.89 7.11
N ALA A 49 2.49 5.65 7.55
CA ALA A 49 2.37 6.02 8.95
C ALA A 49 2.08 4.80 9.83
N TYR A 50 1.24 3.89 9.36
CA TYR A 50 0.98 2.61 9.99
C TYR A 50 2.25 1.77 10.16
N ALA A 51 2.99 1.56 9.06
CA ALA A 51 4.23 0.78 9.06
C ALA A 51 5.27 1.38 10.02
N LEU A 52 5.40 2.71 10.05
CA LEU A 52 6.29 3.38 11.01
C LEU A 52 5.84 3.18 12.48
N ALA A 53 4.54 3.27 12.75
CA ALA A 53 4.01 3.04 14.09
C ALA A 53 4.23 1.58 14.54
N TYR A 54 3.98 0.63 13.63
CA TYR A 54 4.27 -0.79 13.85
C TYR A 54 5.73 -1.03 14.22
N LEU A 55 6.68 -0.53 13.42
CA LEU A 55 8.11 -0.67 13.68
C LEU A 55 8.53 -0.08 15.02
N LYS A 56 8.00 1.10 15.38
CA LYS A 56 8.30 1.75 16.67
C LYS A 56 7.74 0.99 17.87
N SER A 57 6.65 0.25 17.68
CA SER A 57 6.07 -0.62 18.72
C SER A 57 6.70 -2.02 18.76
N HIS A 58 7.51 -2.39 17.77
CA HIS A 58 8.04 -3.74 17.64
C HIS A 58 9.12 -4.01 18.69
N PRO A 59 9.01 -5.10 19.50
CA PRO A 59 9.90 -5.34 20.62
C PRO A 59 11.37 -5.51 20.20
N ASP A 60 11.61 -6.14 19.05
CA ASP A 60 12.96 -6.41 18.54
C ASP A 60 13.61 -5.23 17.78
N ILE A 61 12.89 -4.13 17.58
CA ILE A 61 13.43 -2.90 16.97
C ILE A 61 14.03 -2.02 18.06
N GLN A 62 15.18 -1.41 17.74
CA GLN A 62 15.93 -0.53 18.64
C GLN A 62 15.30 0.87 18.68
N PRO A 63 14.66 1.29 19.79
CA PRO A 63 13.91 2.56 19.85
C PRO A 63 14.77 3.83 19.73
N ASN A 64 16.04 3.78 20.12
CA ASN A 64 16.91 4.96 20.20
C ASN A 64 17.79 5.16 18.95
N MET A 65 17.44 4.49 17.85
CA MET A 65 18.14 4.63 16.57
C MET A 65 17.17 5.05 15.48
N THR A 66 17.71 5.44 14.33
CA THR A 66 16.92 5.88 13.19
C THR A 66 15.93 4.80 12.77
N CYS A 67 14.66 5.17 12.72
CA CYS A 67 13.57 4.35 12.21
C CYS A 67 12.71 5.19 11.26
N MET A 68 12.63 4.79 9.99
CA MET A 68 11.87 5.50 8.97
C MET A 68 11.18 4.56 7.98
N VAL A 69 10.07 5.04 7.43
CA VAL A 69 9.39 4.47 6.27
C VAL A 69 9.22 5.57 5.24
N ARG A 70 9.94 5.51 4.12
CA ARG A 70 9.94 6.58 3.10
C ARG A 70 9.55 6.06 1.72
N GLN A 71 9.02 6.97 0.90
CA GLN A 71 8.79 6.68 -0.51
C GLN A 71 10.11 6.85 -1.25
N MET A 72 10.40 5.90 -2.14
CA MET A 72 11.49 5.99 -3.08
C MET A 72 11.02 6.65 -4.37
N GLN A 73 11.95 6.90 -5.29
CA GLN A 73 11.62 7.38 -6.62
C GLN A 73 10.64 6.40 -7.30
N THR A 74 9.55 6.95 -7.85
CA THR A 74 8.56 6.17 -8.60
C THR A 74 9.22 5.49 -9.81
N THR A 75 8.81 4.25 -10.07
CA THR A 75 9.30 3.42 -11.17
C THR A 75 8.12 2.93 -12.02
N ALA A 76 8.41 2.21 -13.10
CA ALA A 76 7.38 1.50 -13.86
C ALA A 76 6.67 0.41 -13.03
N GLN A 77 7.28 -0.02 -11.92
CA GLN A 77 6.76 -1.02 -10.98
C GLN A 77 5.98 -0.38 -9.82
N GLY A 78 5.60 0.89 -9.93
CA GLY A 78 4.85 1.62 -8.92
C GLY A 78 5.73 2.48 -8.01
N VAL A 79 5.26 2.73 -6.78
CA VAL A 79 5.92 3.60 -5.79
C VAL A 79 6.59 2.72 -4.73
N PRO A 80 7.91 2.50 -4.79
CA PRO A 80 8.58 1.65 -3.80
C PRO A 80 8.62 2.34 -2.44
N LEU A 81 8.55 1.53 -1.38
CA LEU A 81 8.74 1.98 -0.01
C LEU A 81 10.04 1.41 0.55
N GLU A 82 10.85 2.28 1.13
CA GLU A 82 12.00 1.86 1.93
C GLU A 82 11.62 1.84 3.40
N ILE A 83 11.94 0.71 4.05
CA ILE A 83 11.85 0.51 5.48
C ILE A 83 13.27 0.47 6.01
N TYR A 84 13.58 1.39 6.92
CA TYR A 84 14.90 1.49 7.52
C TYR A 84 14.75 1.53 9.04
N CYS A 85 15.37 0.57 9.73
CA CYS A 85 15.36 0.46 11.18
C CYS A 85 16.56 -0.35 11.65
N PHE A 86 16.84 -0.32 12.96
CA PHE A 86 17.88 -1.13 13.59
C PHE A 86 17.22 -2.16 14.50
N THR A 87 17.72 -3.40 14.47
CA THR A 87 17.32 -4.46 15.40
C THR A 87 18.07 -4.32 16.73
N ARG A 88 17.54 -4.94 17.79
CA ARG A 88 18.23 -5.04 19.10
C ARG A 88 19.35 -6.08 19.13
N THR A 89 19.43 -6.92 18.11
CA THR A 89 20.37 -8.04 18.01
C THR A 89 21.23 -7.89 16.76
N THR A 90 22.46 -8.39 16.85
CA THR A 90 23.39 -8.55 15.72
C THR A 90 23.54 -10.02 15.30
N ALA A 91 22.82 -10.94 15.94
CA ALA A 91 22.84 -12.35 15.58
C ALA A 91 22.17 -12.53 14.22
N TRP A 92 22.88 -13.13 13.27
CA TRP A 92 22.45 -13.22 11.87
C TRP A 92 21.08 -13.90 11.71
N ALA A 93 20.89 -15.06 12.34
CA ALA A 93 19.64 -15.82 12.23
C ALA A 93 18.43 -15.04 12.78
N ASP A 94 18.60 -14.33 13.90
CA ASP A 94 17.53 -13.50 14.47
C ASP A 94 17.25 -12.28 13.61
N TYR A 95 18.30 -11.63 13.08
CA TYR A 95 18.17 -10.48 12.19
C TYR A 95 17.33 -10.84 10.95
N GLU A 96 17.65 -11.95 10.28
CA GLU A 96 16.90 -12.43 9.12
C GLU A 96 15.45 -12.77 9.46
N ARG A 97 15.22 -13.44 10.60
CA ARG A 97 13.87 -13.76 11.09
C ARG A 97 13.06 -12.48 11.33
N ILE A 98 13.61 -11.51 12.05
CA ILE A 98 12.94 -10.23 12.35
C ILE A 98 12.60 -9.49 11.05
N GLN A 99 13.52 -9.47 10.09
CA GLN A 99 13.28 -8.85 8.79
C GLN A 99 12.11 -9.54 8.05
N GLY A 100 12.12 -10.86 7.98
CA GLY A 100 11.03 -11.65 7.38
C GLY A 100 9.68 -11.37 8.03
N ASP A 101 9.61 -11.48 9.36
CA ASP A 101 8.38 -11.27 10.14
C ASP A 101 7.78 -9.86 9.91
N ILE A 102 8.63 -8.84 9.80
CA ILE A 102 8.20 -7.46 9.50
C ILE A 102 7.57 -7.38 8.10
N PHE A 103 8.22 -7.94 7.09
CA PHE A 103 7.70 -7.87 5.72
C PHE A 103 6.44 -8.71 5.53
N ASP A 104 6.40 -9.92 6.08
CA ASP A 104 5.22 -10.80 6.04
C ASP A 104 4.00 -10.09 6.61
N TYR A 105 4.14 -9.44 7.77
CA TYR A 105 3.07 -8.67 8.37
C TYR A 105 2.64 -7.48 7.51
N LEU A 106 3.59 -6.68 7.04
CA LEU A 106 3.29 -5.47 6.25
C LEU A 106 2.67 -5.80 4.89
N LEU A 107 3.05 -6.92 4.28
CA LEU A 107 2.44 -7.40 3.04
C LEU A 107 1.03 -7.95 3.30
N ALA A 108 0.81 -8.68 4.39
CA ALA A 108 -0.50 -9.22 4.75
C ALA A 108 -1.54 -8.11 5.01
N VAL A 109 -1.13 -7.00 5.61
CA VAL A 109 -2.04 -5.88 5.94
C VAL A 109 -2.21 -4.88 4.78
N LEU A 110 -1.36 -4.95 3.74
CA LEU A 110 -1.38 -4.03 2.60
C LEU A 110 -2.78 -3.90 1.94
N PRO A 111 -3.54 -4.99 1.71
CA PRO A 111 -4.87 -4.92 1.10
C PRO A 111 -5.90 -4.14 1.93
N GLU A 112 -5.75 -4.08 3.26
CA GLU A 112 -6.64 -3.31 4.13
C GLU A 112 -6.55 -1.80 3.92
N PHE A 113 -5.46 -1.34 3.29
CA PHE A 113 -5.29 0.04 2.85
C PHE A 113 -5.76 0.26 1.41
N GLY A 114 -6.34 -0.75 0.75
CA GLY A 114 -6.64 -0.71 -0.68
C GLY A 114 -5.37 -0.56 -1.53
N LEU A 115 -4.27 -1.12 -1.06
CA LEU A 115 -2.98 -1.16 -1.76
C LEU A 115 -2.70 -2.61 -2.17
N SER A 116 -1.95 -2.78 -3.26
CA SER A 116 -1.56 -4.10 -3.76
C SER A 116 -0.06 -4.14 -4.01
N LEU A 117 0.53 -5.30 -3.78
CA LEU A 117 1.93 -5.55 -4.13
C LEU A 117 2.06 -5.64 -5.65
N TYR A 118 2.98 -4.88 -6.22
CA TYR A 118 3.34 -5.06 -7.62
C TYR A 118 4.11 -6.39 -7.79
N GLN A 119 3.68 -7.21 -8.74
CA GLN A 119 4.39 -8.41 -9.17
C GLN A 119 4.57 -8.34 -10.69
N GLN A 120 5.78 -8.66 -11.17
CA GLN A 120 5.98 -8.79 -12.60
C GLN A 120 5.18 -10.01 -13.09
N PRO A 121 4.29 -9.84 -14.08
CA PRO A 121 3.51 -10.96 -14.61
C PRO A 121 4.45 -12.00 -15.23
N SER A 122 4.19 -13.27 -14.93
CA SER A 122 4.88 -14.41 -15.51
C SER A 122 4.11 -14.95 -16.73
N GLY A 123 4.76 -15.81 -17.53
CA GLY A 123 4.09 -16.48 -18.64
C GLY A 123 2.87 -17.31 -18.21
N ASN A 124 2.82 -17.76 -16.95
CA ASN A 124 1.67 -18.48 -16.43
C ASN A 124 0.46 -17.57 -16.19
N ASP A 125 0.68 -16.34 -15.74
CA ASP A 125 -0.38 -15.35 -15.49
C ASP A 125 -1.07 -14.95 -16.79
N LEU A 126 -0.30 -14.85 -17.89
CA LEU A 126 -0.85 -14.57 -19.23
C LEU A 126 -1.75 -15.70 -19.73
N ARG A 127 -1.39 -16.96 -19.45
CA ARG A 127 -2.21 -18.12 -19.84
C ARG A 127 -3.49 -18.22 -19.02
N ALA A 128 -3.43 -17.90 -17.72
CA ALA A 128 -4.57 -17.98 -16.81
C ALA A 128 -5.60 -16.84 -17.00
N GLY A 129 -5.17 -15.64 -17.41
CA GLY A 129 -6.05 -14.46 -17.46
C GLY A 129 -6.10 -13.67 -18.75
N VAL A 130 -5.06 -13.67 -19.60
CA VAL A 130 -5.00 -12.81 -20.79
C VAL A 130 -5.54 -13.50 -22.04
N LEU A 131 -5.29 -14.81 -22.21
CA LEU A 131 -5.78 -15.56 -23.37
C LEU A 131 -7.31 -15.70 -23.46
N PRO A 132 -8.07 -15.96 -22.37
CA PRO A 132 -9.53 -16.08 -22.46
C PRO A 132 -10.22 -14.75 -22.80
N ALA A 133 -9.67 -13.62 -22.36
CA ALA A 133 -10.19 -12.29 -22.65
C ALA A 133 -9.93 -11.85 -24.11
N VAL A 134 -8.82 -12.28 -24.70
CA VAL A 134 -8.45 -11.99 -26.09
C VAL A 134 -9.16 -12.94 -27.08
N LEU A 135 -9.41 -14.19 -26.68
CA LEU A 135 -10.08 -15.20 -27.52
C LEU A 135 -11.62 -15.20 -27.37
N GLY A 136 -12.18 -14.48 -26.39
CA GLY A 136 -13.62 -14.40 -26.11
C GLY A 136 -14.43 -13.45 -27.01
N ALA A 137 -13.85 -12.93 -28.09
CA ALA A 137 -14.51 -11.98 -29.01
C ALA A 137 -14.74 -12.54 -30.43
N SER A 138 -14.73 -13.86 -30.63
CA SER A 138 -15.16 -14.48 -31.89
C SER A 138 -16.47 -15.24 -31.70
N HIS A 139 -17.58 -14.49 -31.64
CA HIS A 139 -18.90 -15.05 -31.93
C HIS A 139 -18.90 -15.46 -33.41
N LEU A 140 -18.63 -16.73 -33.70
CA LEU A 140 -18.88 -17.31 -35.03
C LEU A 140 -20.40 -17.39 -35.23
N PRO A 141 -20.99 -16.76 -36.26
CA PRO A 141 -22.40 -17.00 -36.57
C PRO A 141 -22.54 -18.44 -37.09
N SER A 142 -23.46 -19.20 -36.50
CA SER A 142 -23.83 -20.52 -37.02
C SER A 142 -24.39 -20.36 -38.42
N LEU A 143 -23.77 -20.99 -39.41
CA LEU A 143 -24.34 -21.11 -40.74
C LEU A 143 -25.55 -22.02 -40.64
N GLU A 144 -26.75 -21.43 -40.59
CA GLU A 144 -28.00 -22.14 -40.87
C GLU A 144 -27.92 -22.73 -42.28
N ASN A 145 -27.96 -24.06 -42.33
CA ASN A 145 -27.93 -24.83 -43.54
C ASN A 145 -29.30 -24.70 -44.25
N LYS A 146 -29.43 -23.67 -45.10
CA LYS A 146 -30.46 -23.64 -46.15
C LYS A 146 -29.89 -24.31 -47.39
N SER A 147 -30.48 -25.42 -47.85
CA SER A 147 -30.89 -25.66 -49.24
C SER A 147 -31.37 -27.09 -49.50
N ALA A 148 -32.47 -27.15 -50.29
CA ALA A 148 -33.10 -28.27 -51.00
C ALA A 148 -33.99 -29.23 -50.19
#